data_AF-A0A8T3RE68-F1
#
_entry.id   AF-A0A8T3RE68-F1
#
_cell.length_a   1.000
_cell.length_b   1.000
_cell.length_c   1.000
_cell.angle_alpha   90.00
_cell.angle_beta   90.00
_cell.angle_gamma   90.00
#
_symmetry.space_group_name_H-M   'P 1'
#
loop_
_entity.id
_entity.type
_entity.pdbx_description
1 polymer ?
#
loop_
_entity_poly.entity_id
_entity_poly.type
_entity_poly.pdbx_seq_one_letter_code
_entity_poly.pdbx_strand_id
1 'polypeptide(L)'
;MDIQLAPERIFLLQERLSADEIRQRAMDRRTQAFGGGLGNLLQRPKPEDVTLVEAQRRLEPFWHAAARARYVYQRSRDYAVPSSAPEVREVTVNGTTYRVQGSTKAAPTFTLSVTESCLDEFAHQVFSDGVSGAPVADAQAMITGPSSEITDPTTLGADETIVVPPEQRASFVVRKLLGEMMKPVQADSVEEESLVLEKTDLYYRPV
;
A
#
# COMPACT_ATOMS: atom_id res chain seq x y z
N MET A 1 14.40 17.38 0.46
CA MET A 1 13.20 16.67 0.93
C MET A 1 12.56 17.34 2.15
N ASP A 2 11.35 17.87 1.99
CA ASP A 2 10.43 18.24 3.07
C ASP A 2 9.56 17.03 3.45
N ILE A 3 9.38 16.75 4.75
CA ILE A 3 8.55 15.63 5.22
C ILE A 3 7.52 16.12 6.23
N GLN A 4 6.25 15.93 5.92
CA GLN A 4 5.13 16.22 6.81
C GLN A 4 4.58 14.92 7.41
N LEU A 5 4.43 14.88 8.74
CA LEU A 5 3.98 13.70 9.46
C LEU A 5 2.49 13.81 9.82
N ALA A 6 1.71 12.77 9.53
CA ALA A 6 0.35 12.62 10.06
C ALA A 6 0.36 12.27 11.55
N PRO A 7 -0.65 12.72 12.32
CA PRO A 7 -0.86 12.25 13.68
C PRO A 7 -1.14 10.75 13.69
N GLU A 8 -0.71 10.09 14.77
CA GLU A 8 -1.06 8.70 15.05
C GLU A 8 -2.48 8.62 15.57
N ARG A 9 -3.28 7.69 15.04
CA ARG A 9 -4.67 7.48 15.43
C ARG A 9 -4.95 6.00 15.62
N ILE A 10 -5.95 5.69 16.43
CA ILE A 10 -6.36 4.32 16.72
C ILE A 10 -7.82 4.16 16.32
N PHE A 11 -8.15 3.10 15.60
CA PHE A 11 -9.50 2.79 15.16
C PHE A 11 -9.90 1.38 15.57
N LEU A 12 -11.14 1.21 15.99
CA LEU A 12 -11.79 -0.08 16.18
C LEU A 12 -12.73 -0.34 14.99
N LEU A 13 -12.52 -1.44 14.28
CA LEU A 13 -13.44 -1.88 13.24
C LEU A 13 -14.70 -2.47 13.88
N GLN A 14 -15.87 -2.10 13.36
CA GLN A 14 -17.13 -2.66 13.85
C GLN A 14 -17.36 -4.07 13.32
N GLU A 15 -17.97 -4.89 14.16
CA GLU A 15 -18.37 -6.25 13.80
C GLU A 15 -19.47 -6.21 12.76
N ARG A 16 -19.34 -7.05 11.73
CA ARG A 16 -20.38 -7.22 10.69
C ARG A 16 -21.42 -8.27 11.05
N LEU A 17 -21.11 -9.10 12.04
CA LEU A 17 -21.94 -10.21 12.50
C LEU A 17 -22.02 -10.15 14.02
N SER A 18 -23.18 -10.49 14.56
CA SER A 18 -23.35 -10.67 15.99
C SER A 18 -22.62 -11.91 16.50
N ALA A 19 -22.32 -11.94 17.80
CA ALA A 19 -21.70 -13.09 18.46
C ALA A 19 -22.50 -14.39 18.25
N ASP A 20 -23.83 -14.31 18.25
CA ASP A 20 -24.70 -15.46 18.00
C ASP A 20 -24.56 -15.99 16.57
N GLU A 21 -24.51 -15.11 15.56
CA GLU A 21 -24.28 -15.49 14.17
C GLU A 21 -22.90 -16.11 13.97
N ILE A 22 -21.86 -15.57 14.62
CA ILE A 22 -20.51 -16.12 14.58
C ILE A 22 -20.50 -17.51 15.21
N ARG A 23 -21.13 -17.67 16.38
CA ARG A 23 -21.24 -18.96 17.08
C ARG A 23 -21.99 -19.99 16.25
N GLN A 24 -23.10 -19.61 15.63
CA GLN A 24 -23.88 -20.49 14.76
C GLN A 24 -23.04 -20.93 13.55
N ARG A 25 -22.35 -20.01 12.88
CA ARG A 25 -21.46 -20.34 11.75
C ARG A 25 -20.32 -21.27 12.16
N ALA A 26 -19.73 -21.05 13.33
CA ALA A 26 -18.70 -21.94 13.88
C ALA A 26 -19.26 -23.35 14.12
N MET A 27 -20.46 -23.46 14.70
CA MET A 27 -21.15 -24.72 14.91
C MET A 27 -21.53 -25.41 13.59
N ASP A 28 -21.97 -24.68 12.57
CA ASP A 28 -22.32 -25.24 11.26
C ASP A 28 -21.08 -25.79 10.54
N ARG A 29 -19.91 -25.19 10.77
CA ARG A 29 -18.62 -25.59 10.18
C ARG A 29 -17.78 -26.51 11.07
N ARG A 30 -18.29 -26.92 12.23
CA ARG A 30 -17.49 -27.61 13.27
C ARG A 30 -16.79 -28.90 12.83
N THR A 31 -17.38 -29.63 11.88
CA THR A 31 -16.77 -30.85 11.34
C THR A 31 -15.75 -30.59 10.23
N GLN A 32 -15.65 -29.35 9.71
CA GLN A 32 -14.70 -28.96 8.66
C GLN A 32 -13.30 -28.75 9.21
N ALA A 33 -13.16 -28.37 10.48
CA ALA A 33 -11.87 -28.21 11.15
C ALA A 33 -11.01 -29.48 11.18
N PHE A 34 -11.63 -30.66 10.99
CA PHE A 34 -10.98 -31.97 11.02
C PHE A 34 -10.73 -32.55 9.61
N GLY A 35 -11.09 -31.83 8.55
CA GLY A 35 -11.08 -32.30 7.16
C GLY A 35 -10.05 -31.60 6.28
N GLY A 36 -8.78 -32.01 6.36
CA GLY A 36 -7.71 -31.51 5.50
C GLY A 36 -6.62 -32.56 5.26
N GLY A 37 -6.90 -33.58 4.45
CA GLY A 37 -5.92 -34.58 4.06
C GLY A 37 -6.52 -35.89 3.54
N LEU A 38 -5.81 -36.59 2.65
CA LEU A 38 -6.23 -37.84 1.99
C LEU A 38 -6.42 -39.03 2.96
N GLY A 39 -6.02 -38.91 4.23
CA GLY A 39 -6.15 -39.97 5.25
C GLY A 39 -7.38 -39.87 6.17
N ASN A 40 -8.14 -38.76 6.15
CA ASN A 40 -9.12 -38.44 7.21
C ASN A 40 -10.59 -38.80 6.89
N LEU A 41 -10.88 -39.47 5.77
CA LEU A 41 -12.27 -39.77 5.39
C LEU A 41 -12.96 -40.80 6.32
N LEU A 42 -12.18 -41.60 7.06
CA LEU A 42 -12.69 -42.67 7.93
C LEU A 42 -12.82 -42.28 9.42
N GLN A 43 -12.28 -41.14 9.85
CA GLN A 43 -12.25 -40.71 11.26
C GLN A 43 -12.90 -39.34 11.50
N ARG A 44 -13.76 -38.87 10.59
CA ARG A 44 -14.45 -37.60 10.79
C ARG A 44 -15.47 -37.74 11.93
N PRO A 45 -15.35 -36.96 13.03
CA PRO A 45 -16.31 -37.01 14.13
C PRO A 45 -17.69 -36.57 13.65
N LYS A 46 -18.75 -37.10 14.27
CA LYS A 46 -20.10 -36.64 13.95
C LYS A 46 -20.31 -35.23 14.50
N PRO A 47 -21.21 -34.43 13.91
CA PRO A 47 -21.49 -33.09 14.43
C PRO A 47 -21.89 -33.09 15.91
N GLU A 48 -22.63 -34.08 16.38
CA GLU A 48 -23.01 -34.23 17.79
C GLU A 48 -21.82 -34.48 18.74
N ASP A 49 -20.70 -34.98 18.23
CA ASP A 49 -19.49 -35.26 19.01
C ASP A 49 -18.59 -34.01 19.18
N VAL A 50 -18.89 -32.92 18.46
CA VAL A 50 -18.10 -31.68 18.50
C VAL A 50 -18.86 -30.62 19.29
N THR A 51 -18.32 -30.24 20.44
CA THR A 51 -18.88 -29.21 21.32
C THR A 51 -17.93 -28.01 21.41
N LEU A 52 -18.51 -26.81 21.45
CA LEU A 52 -17.76 -25.58 21.68
C LEU A 52 -17.60 -25.39 23.20
N VAL A 53 -16.39 -25.59 23.69
CA VAL A 53 -16.07 -25.50 25.12
C VAL A 53 -15.79 -24.06 25.56
N GLU A 54 -15.27 -23.24 24.67
CA GLU A 54 -14.86 -21.86 24.97
C GLU A 54 -14.97 -20.99 23.71
N ALA A 55 -15.34 -19.73 23.91
CA ALA A 55 -15.30 -18.70 22.88
C ALA A 55 -14.80 -17.42 23.52
N GLN A 56 -13.82 -16.77 22.88
CA GLN A 56 -13.24 -15.53 23.37
C GLN A 56 -13.25 -14.51 22.23
N ARG A 57 -13.60 -13.28 22.57
CA ARG A 57 -13.51 -12.15 21.65
C ARG A 57 -12.09 -11.59 21.68
N ARG A 58 -11.43 -11.51 20.53
CA ARG A 58 -10.08 -10.96 20.43
C ARG A 58 -10.04 -9.80 19.44
N LEU A 59 -9.29 -8.76 19.80
CA LEU A 59 -8.96 -7.64 18.93
C LEU A 59 -7.51 -7.76 18.48
N GLU A 60 -7.31 -7.88 17.17
CA GLU A 60 -5.98 -7.98 16.57
C GLU A 60 -5.58 -6.66 15.90
N PRO A 61 -4.34 -6.17 16.15
CA PRO A 61 -3.88 -4.92 15.58
C PRO A 61 -3.34 -5.09 14.15
N PHE A 62 -3.56 -4.09 13.30
CA PHE A 62 -2.77 -3.88 12.08
C PHE A 62 -2.59 -2.38 11.81
N TRP A 63 -1.46 -2.02 11.24
CA TRP A 63 -1.14 -0.64 10.85
C TRP A 63 -1.57 -0.35 9.42
N HIS A 64 -2.03 0.88 9.20
CA HIS A 64 -2.20 1.51 7.89
C HIS A 64 -1.34 2.78 7.85
N ALA A 65 -0.31 2.78 7.01
CA ALA A 65 0.41 4.00 6.68
C ALA A 65 0.17 4.35 5.21
N ALA A 66 -0.05 5.63 4.93
CA ALA A 66 -0.23 6.14 3.58
C ALA A 66 0.51 7.46 3.41
N ALA A 67 1.11 7.68 2.26
CA ALA A 67 1.81 8.91 1.95
C ALA A 67 1.76 9.25 0.47
N ARG A 68 2.00 10.53 0.17
CA ARG A 68 2.13 11.08 -1.17
C ARG A 68 3.46 11.79 -1.31
N ALA A 69 4.16 11.53 -2.41
CA ALA A 69 5.37 12.24 -2.76
C ALA A 69 5.15 13.10 -4.01
N ARG A 70 5.87 14.22 -4.06
CA ARG A 70 5.84 15.18 -5.14
C ARG A 70 7.26 15.66 -5.44
N TYR A 71 7.62 15.56 -6.71
CA TYR A 71 8.93 15.97 -7.22
C TYR A 71 8.73 16.96 -8.38
N VAL A 72 9.28 18.16 -8.24
CA VAL A 72 9.38 19.14 -9.32
C VAL A 72 10.86 19.31 -9.62
N TYR A 73 11.25 19.04 -10.85
CA TYR A 73 12.66 19.00 -11.21
C TYR A 73 12.87 19.29 -12.69
N GLN A 74 14.10 19.62 -13.07
CA GLN A 74 14.50 19.76 -14.47
C GLN A 74 15.52 18.71 -14.85
N ARG A 75 15.51 18.30 -16.11
CA ARG A 75 16.57 17.45 -16.68
C ARG A 75 16.84 17.75 -18.13
N SER A 76 18.08 17.59 -18.54
CA SER A 76 18.52 17.72 -19.91
C SER A 76 18.36 16.38 -20.63
N ARG A 77 17.81 16.42 -21.84
CA ARG A 77 17.66 15.26 -22.71
C ARG A 77 17.98 15.62 -24.14
N ASP A 78 18.44 14.63 -24.87
CA ASP A 78 18.64 14.72 -26.31
C ASP A 78 17.52 13.97 -27.00
N TYR A 79 16.68 14.69 -27.74
CA TYR A 79 15.60 14.11 -28.52
C TYR A 79 16.08 13.76 -29.92
N ALA A 80 15.75 12.55 -30.37
CA ALA A 80 15.89 12.17 -31.78
C ALA A 80 14.62 12.60 -32.52
N VAL A 81 14.67 13.76 -33.15
CA VAL A 81 13.51 14.33 -33.86
C VAL A 81 13.53 13.87 -35.31
N PRO A 82 12.47 13.20 -35.81
CA PRO A 82 12.41 12.80 -37.21
C PRO A 82 12.27 14.02 -38.12
N SER A 83 12.98 13.96 -39.25
CA SER A 83 12.77 14.88 -40.36
C SER A 83 11.48 14.52 -41.13
N SER A 84 10.94 15.48 -41.89
CA SER A 84 9.71 15.30 -42.65
C SER A 84 9.85 14.37 -43.86
N ALA A 85 11.07 14.25 -44.41
CA ALA A 85 11.32 13.45 -45.60
C ALA A 85 12.79 12.95 -45.68
N PRO A 86 13.07 11.83 -46.38
CA PRO A 86 14.41 11.26 -46.50
C PRO A 86 15.48 12.17 -47.13
N GLU A 87 15.08 13.13 -47.96
CA GLU A 87 15.96 14.09 -48.64
C GLU A 87 16.37 15.27 -47.77
N VAL A 88 15.75 15.48 -46.60
CA VAL A 88 16.11 16.57 -45.69
C VAL A 88 17.53 16.33 -45.17
N ARG A 89 18.37 17.38 -45.19
CA ARG A 89 19.77 17.34 -44.74
C ARG A 89 20.03 18.25 -43.55
N GLU A 90 19.28 19.33 -43.45
CA GLU A 90 19.40 20.33 -42.39
C GLU A 90 18.00 20.80 -41.98
N VAL A 91 17.83 21.07 -40.70
CA VAL A 91 16.61 21.67 -40.12
C VAL A 91 17.05 22.83 -39.24
N THR A 92 16.41 23.99 -39.39
CA THR A 92 16.65 25.13 -38.50
C THR A 92 15.51 25.24 -37.49
N VAL A 93 15.84 25.17 -36.21
CA VAL A 93 14.89 25.37 -35.10
C VAL A 93 15.34 26.58 -34.32
N ASN A 94 14.46 27.59 -34.18
CA ASN A 94 14.75 28.84 -33.45
C ASN A 94 16.08 29.51 -33.85
N GLY A 95 16.44 29.45 -35.13
CA GLY A 95 17.67 30.04 -35.67
C GLY A 95 18.94 29.19 -35.50
N THR A 96 18.87 28.03 -34.85
CA THR A 96 19.97 27.05 -34.80
C THR A 96 19.77 25.98 -35.86
N THR A 97 20.80 25.75 -36.68
CA THR A 97 20.78 24.73 -37.73
C THR A 97 21.31 23.40 -37.20
N TYR A 98 20.50 22.35 -37.35
CA TYR A 98 20.80 20.98 -36.99
C TYR A 98 20.99 20.16 -38.24
N ARG A 99 22.05 19.35 -38.27
CA ARG A 99 22.29 18.42 -39.37
C ARG A 99 21.47 17.15 -39.14
N VAL A 100 20.73 16.76 -40.17
CA VAL A 100 19.95 15.52 -40.16
C VAL A 100 20.87 14.34 -40.46
N GLN A 101 20.84 13.34 -39.58
CA GLN A 101 21.57 12.10 -39.72
C GLN A 101 20.60 11.00 -40.20
N GLY A 102 20.94 10.36 -41.32
CA GLY A 102 20.13 9.31 -41.93
C GLY A 102 20.64 7.91 -41.64
N SER A 103 19.71 6.96 -41.56
CA SER A 103 19.99 5.53 -41.70
C SER A 103 19.20 5.00 -42.91
N THR A 104 19.71 4.00 -43.61
CA THR A 104 19.04 3.40 -44.77
C THR A 104 17.77 2.60 -44.41
N LYS A 105 17.42 2.50 -43.13
CA LYS A 105 16.33 1.65 -42.61
C LYS A 105 15.27 2.38 -41.77
N ALA A 106 15.45 3.68 -41.47
CA ALA A 106 14.52 4.46 -40.66
C ALA A 106 14.44 5.92 -41.16
N ALA A 107 13.41 6.65 -40.74
CA ALA A 107 13.33 8.09 -41.03
C ALA A 107 14.58 8.81 -40.49
N PRO A 108 15.21 9.72 -41.26
CA PRO A 108 16.36 10.46 -40.79
C PRO A 108 15.98 11.31 -39.58
N THR A 109 16.88 11.41 -38.61
CA THR A 109 16.64 12.18 -37.37
C THR A 109 17.73 13.22 -37.16
N PHE A 110 17.42 14.29 -36.43
CA PHE A 110 18.43 15.16 -35.85
C PHE A 110 18.33 15.14 -34.33
N THR A 111 19.44 15.40 -33.64
CA THR A 111 19.48 15.47 -32.18
C THR A 111 19.16 16.89 -31.74
N LEU A 112 18.15 17.04 -30.90
CA LEU A 112 17.76 18.30 -30.28
C LEU A 112 17.95 18.21 -28.77
N SER A 113 18.88 18.97 -28.22
CA SER A 113 19.05 19.09 -26.77
C SER A 113 17.93 19.97 -26.20
N VAL A 114 17.23 19.43 -25.20
CA VAL A 114 16.10 20.07 -24.54
C VAL A 114 16.28 20.02 -23.02
N THR A 115 15.69 20.99 -22.34
CA THR A 115 15.46 20.94 -20.90
C THR A 115 14.00 20.61 -20.66
N GLU A 116 13.75 19.46 -20.03
CA GLU A 116 12.44 19.06 -19.58
C GLU A 116 12.17 19.66 -18.20
N SER A 117 10.99 20.25 -18.00
CA SER A 117 10.46 20.57 -16.67
C SER A 117 9.47 19.48 -16.29
N CYS A 118 9.79 18.73 -15.25
CA CYS A 118 9.09 17.51 -14.87
C CYS A 118 8.30 17.70 -13.57
N LEU A 119 7.18 16.97 -13.48
CA LEU A 119 6.39 16.79 -12.27
C LEU A 119 6.08 15.31 -12.11
N ASP A 120 6.57 14.70 -11.03
CA ASP A 120 6.21 13.34 -10.63
C ASP A 120 5.42 13.39 -9.32
N GLU A 121 4.23 12.78 -9.33
CA GLU A 121 3.38 12.60 -8.15
C GLU A 121 3.00 11.13 -8.02
N PHE A 122 3.20 10.56 -6.85
CA PHE A 122 2.74 9.21 -6.56
C PHE A 122 2.34 9.06 -5.11
N ALA A 123 1.33 8.21 -4.90
CA ALA A 123 0.87 7.84 -3.58
C ALA A 123 1.16 6.36 -3.34
N HIS A 124 1.50 6.04 -2.10
CA HIS A 124 1.65 4.66 -1.67
C HIS A 124 1.04 4.44 -0.30
N GLN A 125 0.62 3.21 -0.05
CA GLN A 125 0.12 2.82 1.25
C GLN A 125 0.51 1.39 1.56
N VAL A 126 0.76 1.13 2.84
CA VAL A 126 1.14 -0.17 3.36
C VAL A 126 0.19 -0.59 4.48
N PHE A 127 -0.13 -1.87 4.48
CA PHE A 127 -0.86 -2.52 5.55
C PHE A 127 0.04 -3.57 6.18
N SER A 128 0.24 -3.48 7.49
CA SER A 128 1.17 -4.34 8.21
C SER A 128 0.51 -4.89 9.47
N ASP A 129 0.54 -6.20 9.63
CA ASP A 129 0.09 -6.86 10.85
C ASP A 129 0.84 -6.30 12.05
N GLY A 130 0.09 -5.97 13.11
CA GLY A 130 0.61 -5.25 14.27
C GLY A 130 1.51 -6.11 15.15
N VAL A 131 1.50 -7.43 14.98
CA VAL A 131 2.35 -8.37 15.73
C VAL A 131 3.54 -8.80 14.86
N SER A 132 3.24 -9.43 13.72
CA SER A 132 4.25 -10.06 12.86
C SER A 132 4.95 -9.11 11.89
N GLY A 133 4.37 -7.95 11.57
CA GLY A 133 4.86 -7.06 10.51
C GLY A 133 4.57 -7.55 9.08
N ALA A 134 3.86 -8.67 8.94
CA ALA A 134 3.51 -9.25 7.64
C ALA A 134 2.43 -8.39 6.93
N PRO A 135 2.38 -8.40 5.58
CA PRO A 135 1.30 -7.75 4.84
C PRO A 135 -0.08 -8.32 5.20
N VAL A 136 -1.09 -7.45 5.31
CA VAL A 136 -2.49 -7.87 5.56
C VAL A 136 -3.29 -7.76 4.26
N ALA A 137 -3.56 -8.90 3.62
CA ALA A 137 -4.13 -8.96 2.26
C ALA A 137 -5.48 -8.22 2.12
N ASP A 138 -6.40 -8.39 3.07
CA ASP A 138 -7.76 -7.85 2.98
C ASP A 138 -7.92 -6.48 3.69
N ALA A 139 -6.84 -5.87 4.15
CA ALA A 139 -6.91 -4.66 4.99
C ALA A 139 -7.61 -3.49 4.30
N GLN A 140 -7.37 -3.29 3.00
CA GLN A 140 -8.05 -2.23 2.25
C GLN A 140 -9.58 -2.39 2.27
N ALA A 141 -10.09 -3.63 2.19
CA ALA A 141 -11.52 -3.92 2.23
C ALA A 141 -12.09 -3.91 3.66
N MET A 142 -11.24 -4.08 4.67
CA MET A 142 -11.63 -3.97 6.07
C MET A 142 -11.89 -2.51 6.46
N ILE A 143 -10.98 -1.59 6.11
CA ILE A 143 -11.05 -0.17 6.53
C ILE A 143 -12.13 0.65 5.79
N THR A 144 -12.77 0.09 4.76
CA THR A 144 -13.93 0.71 4.11
C THR A 144 -15.23 0.48 4.89
N GLY A 145 -15.24 -0.45 5.84
CA GLY A 145 -16.37 -0.69 6.72
C GLY A 145 -16.48 0.36 7.85
N PRO A 146 -17.57 0.32 8.63
CA PRO A 146 -17.72 1.19 9.78
C PRO A 146 -16.60 0.98 10.80
N SER A 147 -16.04 2.08 11.30
CA SER A 147 -15.02 2.10 12.35
C SER A 147 -15.25 3.26 13.30
N SER A 148 -14.71 3.14 14.51
CA SER A 148 -14.77 4.18 15.54
C SER A 148 -13.35 4.56 15.93
N GLU A 149 -13.05 5.86 15.98
CA GLU A 149 -11.77 6.33 16.53
C GLU A 149 -11.73 6.13 18.04
N ILE A 150 -10.59 5.67 18.55
CA ILE A 150 -10.36 5.33 19.95
C ILE A 150 -9.33 6.31 20.51
N THR A 151 -9.80 7.19 21.39
CA THR A 151 -8.93 8.17 22.06
C THR A 151 -8.25 7.61 23.31
N ASP A 152 -8.88 6.62 23.95
CA ASP A 152 -8.35 5.92 25.12
C ASP A 152 -8.26 4.41 24.84
N PRO A 153 -7.05 3.88 24.59
CA PRO A 153 -6.84 2.46 24.29
C PRO A 153 -7.33 1.50 25.38
N THR A 154 -7.47 1.96 26.63
CA THR A 154 -7.91 1.10 27.73
C THR A 154 -9.37 0.65 27.57
N THR A 155 -10.16 1.40 26.80
CA THR A 155 -11.56 1.08 26.48
C THR A 155 -11.72 -0.17 25.61
N LEU A 156 -10.66 -0.59 24.91
CA LEU A 156 -10.69 -1.76 24.02
C LEU A 156 -10.84 -3.09 24.77
N GLY A 157 -10.40 -3.15 26.03
CA GLY A 157 -10.40 -4.36 26.86
C GLY A 157 -11.67 -4.57 27.68
N ALA A 158 -12.75 -3.85 27.39
CA ALA A 158 -14.03 -4.04 28.05
C ALA A 158 -14.63 -5.44 27.75
N ASP A 159 -15.51 -5.92 28.64
CA ASP A 159 -16.32 -7.13 28.44
C ASP A 159 -15.49 -8.40 28.16
N GLU A 160 -14.40 -8.60 28.91
CA GLU A 160 -13.50 -9.78 28.77
C GLU A 160 -12.82 -9.89 27.39
N THR A 161 -12.83 -8.80 26.61
CA THR A 161 -12.19 -8.76 25.29
C THR A 161 -10.68 -8.81 25.42
N ILE A 162 -10.05 -9.76 24.73
CA ILE A 162 -8.60 -9.85 24.66
C ILE A 162 -8.10 -8.85 23.62
N VAL A 163 -7.32 -7.87 24.06
CA VAL A 163 -6.68 -6.89 23.18
C VAL A 163 -5.24 -7.32 22.96
N VAL A 164 -4.90 -7.69 21.72
CA VAL A 164 -3.53 -8.06 21.37
C VAL A 164 -2.71 -6.78 21.21
N PRO A 165 -1.62 -6.58 21.98
CA PRO A 165 -0.81 -5.38 21.85
C PRO A 165 -0.05 -5.37 20.50
N PRO A 166 0.11 -4.21 19.85
CA PRO A 166 0.94 -4.11 18.67
C PRO A 166 2.42 -4.22 19.06
N GLU A 167 3.08 -5.30 18.64
CA GLU A 167 4.54 -5.46 18.79
C GLU A 167 5.31 -4.58 17.80
N GLN A 168 4.75 -4.39 16.60
CA GLN A 168 5.26 -3.46 15.60
C GLN A 168 4.86 -2.03 15.95
N ARG A 169 5.83 -1.12 15.95
CA ARG A 169 5.61 0.30 16.23
C ARG A 169 5.25 1.08 14.96
N ALA A 170 4.60 2.22 15.10
CA ALA A 170 4.34 3.16 13.99
C ALA A 170 5.62 3.49 13.19
N SER A 171 6.75 3.69 13.89
CA SER A 171 8.03 3.98 13.23
C SER A 171 8.56 2.84 12.34
N PHE A 172 8.13 1.59 12.55
CA PHE A 172 8.48 0.47 11.67
C PHE A 172 7.72 0.58 10.34
N VAL A 173 6.40 0.75 10.41
CA VAL A 173 5.54 0.84 9.22
C VAL A 173 5.82 2.11 8.41
N VAL A 174 6.09 3.24 9.08
CA VAL A 174 6.47 4.49 8.40
C VAL A 174 7.79 4.33 7.66
N ARG A 175 8.82 3.71 8.26
CA ARG A 175 10.10 3.46 7.57
C ARG A 175 9.93 2.53 6.38
N LYS A 176 9.09 1.50 6.50
CA LYS A 176 8.77 0.58 5.39
C LYS A 176 8.16 1.36 4.21
N LEU A 177 7.15 2.19 4.49
CA LEU A 177 6.51 3.05 3.48
C LEU A 177 7.51 4.01 2.82
N LEU A 178 8.32 4.71 3.62
CA LEU A 178 9.34 5.64 3.10
C LEU A 178 10.34 4.93 2.20
N GLY A 179 10.78 3.72 2.57
CA GLY A 179 11.70 2.92 1.75
C GLY A 179 11.13 2.55 0.38
N GLU A 180 9.81 2.35 0.27
CA GLU A 180 9.13 2.05 -1.00
C GLU A 180 8.86 3.31 -1.84
N MET A 181 8.79 4.48 -1.18
CA MET A 181 8.49 5.75 -1.82
C MET A 181 9.73 6.51 -2.28
N MET A 182 10.87 6.34 -1.63
CA MET A 182 12.12 7.02 -2.01
C MET A 182 12.68 6.40 -3.30
N LYS A 183 12.31 6.99 -4.45
CA LYS A 183 12.84 6.61 -5.76
C LYS A 183 13.89 7.62 -6.22
N PRO A 184 15.03 7.17 -6.76
CA PRO A 184 16.00 8.08 -7.36
C PRO A 184 15.40 8.73 -8.60
N VAL A 185 15.38 10.06 -8.62
CA VAL A 185 14.97 10.85 -9.79
C VAL A 185 16.22 11.22 -10.58
N GLN A 186 16.18 10.99 -11.90
CA GLN A 186 17.23 11.50 -12.80
C GLN A 186 16.93 12.97 -13.12
N ALA A 187 17.47 13.86 -12.30
CA ALA A 187 17.32 15.30 -12.40
C ALA A 187 18.70 15.97 -12.51
N ASP A 188 18.76 17.08 -13.25
CA ASP A 188 19.91 17.98 -13.23
C ASP A 188 19.75 19.02 -12.10
N SER A 189 18.51 19.51 -11.90
CA SER A 189 18.13 20.34 -10.76
C SER A 189 16.81 19.86 -10.15
N VAL A 190 16.71 19.90 -8.83
CA VAL A 190 15.48 19.60 -8.08
C VAL A 190 14.98 20.90 -7.47
N GLU A 191 13.76 21.30 -7.85
CA GLU A 191 13.12 22.53 -7.40
C GLU A 191 12.20 22.27 -6.19
N GLU A 192 11.50 21.13 -6.21
CA GLU A 192 10.65 20.66 -5.12
C GLU A 192 10.86 19.16 -4.90
N GLU A 193 11.00 18.78 -3.64
CA GLU A 193 10.97 17.39 -3.20
C GLU A 193 10.24 17.34 -1.86
N SER A 194 8.99 16.88 -1.88
CA SER A 194 8.13 16.81 -0.70
C SER A 194 7.50 15.44 -0.55
N LEU A 195 7.35 15.00 0.70
CA LEU A 195 6.63 13.79 1.09
C LEU A 195 5.68 14.10 2.23
N VAL A 196 4.40 13.82 2.02
CA VAL A 196 3.35 14.01 3.02
C VAL A 196 2.88 12.63 3.47
N LEU A 197 3.13 12.29 4.73
CA LEU A 197 2.50 11.15 5.38
C LEU A 197 1.06 11.54 5.68
N GLU A 198 0.12 10.90 4.99
CA GLU A 198 -1.32 11.18 5.08
C GLU A 198 -1.97 10.40 6.23
N LYS A 199 -1.44 9.21 6.56
CA LYS A 199 -1.99 8.32 7.59
C LYS A 199 -0.91 7.58 8.35
N THR A 200 -1.14 7.45 9.66
CA THR A 200 -0.41 6.58 10.59
C THR A 200 -1.42 5.97 11.54
N ASP A 201 -2.30 5.13 11.01
CA ASP A 201 -3.47 4.64 11.72
C ASP A 201 -3.24 3.20 12.21
N LEU A 202 -3.51 2.95 13.49
CA LEU A 202 -3.56 1.61 14.07
C LEU A 202 -5.02 1.13 14.11
N TYR A 203 -5.33 0.05 13.42
CA TYR A 203 -6.65 -0.57 13.43
C TYR A 203 -6.66 -1.80 14.33
N TYR A 204 -7.70 -1.95 15.13
CA TYR A 204 -8.06 -3.20 15.80
C TYR A 204 -9.22 -3.85 15.06
N ARG A 205 -9.01 -5.09 14.62
CA ARG A 205 -10.06 -5.93 14.01
C ARG A 205 -10.55 -6.98 15.01
N PRO A 206 -11.87 -7.17 15.16
CA PRO A 206 -12.44 -8.33 15.86
C PRO A 206 -12.15 -9.62 15.08
N VAL A 207 -11.75 -10.67 15.80
CA VAL A 207 -11.55 -12.04 15.29
C VAL A 207 -12.24 -13.08 16.15
#